data_AF-A0A7S1Z4Z9-F1
#
_entry.id   AF-A0A7S1Z4Z9-F1
#
_cell.length_a   1.000
_cell.length_b   1.000
_cell.length_c   1.000
_cell.angle_alpha   90.00
_cell.angle_beta   90.00
_cell.angle_gamma   90.00
#
_symmetry.space_group_name_H-M   'P 1'
#
loop_
_entity.id
_entity.type
_entity.pdbx_description
1 polymer ?
#
loop_
_entity_poly.entity_id
_entity_poly.type
_entity_poly.pdbx_seq_one_letter_code
_entity_poly.pdbx_strand_id
1 'polypeptide(L)'
;STFWNPTSGFRTKDGEAEEIDEFLADSYGGKVRDTVAAKSEGGNEREKISNDEGEWESGSKPSTYGEVTTIGGRQLFDVMGLYNVGDDDNGSRNGGGRVFYDLGSGTGKLVAHAAMEIIPMSSSSSYGLKKSSGIELSNSRHEMAISSWSNLVNSLYIELATTTTLSDTTKEEDDDPLLMIRTKKLNAVFVHGSFLDVDLSDATHIFVASLCMSSELLLNLAQKLATYCPNLEVVATMRPFQDRNNSIDHIPTMFRNAVHEVAHIQTTWTQGAGKGQTTHVYRLKHEGGN
;
A
#
# COMPACT_ATOMS: atom_id res chain seq x y z
N SER A 1 10.71 -18.54 -21.72
CA SER A 1 10.64 -17.65 -20.54
C SER A 1 11.26 -16.32 -20.91
N THR A 2 10.45 -15.29 -21.10
CA THR A 2 10.90 -13.94 -21.44
C THR A 2 11.16 -13.20 -20.12
N PHE A 3 12.44 -12.96 -19.81
CA PHE A 3 12.86 -12.15 -18.67
C PHE A 3 12.48 -10.69 -18.89
N TRP A 4 11.82 -10.10 -17.89
CA TRP A 4 11.55 -8.67 -17.82
C TRP A 4 12.81 -7.95 -17.32
N ASN A 5 13.26 -6.91 -18.04
CA ASN A 5 14.40 -6.08 -17.66
C ASN A 5 13.91 -4.64 -17.39
N PRO A 6 13.92 -4.16 -16.13
CA PRO A 6 13.36 -2.86 -15.75
C PRO A 6 14.12 -1.63 -16.27
N THR A 7 15.26 -1.80 -16.94
CA THR A 7 16.08 -0.67 -17.42
C THR A 7 15.81 -0.23 -18.85
N SER A 8 15.02 -0.98 -19.64
CA SER A 8 14.61 -0.54 -20.97
C SER A 8 13.30 0.22 -20.90
N GLY A 9 13.38 1.56 -20.84
CA GLY A 9 12.22 2.42 -21.08
C GLY A 9 11.57 2.08 -22.44
N PHE A 10 10.24 2.11 -22.48
CA PHE A 10 9.46 1.96 -23.70
C PHE A 10 9.94 2.98 -24.74
N ARG A 11 10.64 2.50 -25.77
CA ARG A 11 10.81 3.23 -27.03
C ARG A 11 9.96 2.53 -28.07
N THR A 12 8.83 3.14 -28.43
CA THR A 12 8.19 2.86 -29.71
C THR A 12 9.15 3.31 -30.82
N LYS A 13 9.15 2.59 -31.95
CA LYS A 13 10.05 2.85 -33.09
C LYS A 13 9.72 4.16 -33.82
N ASP A 14 8.56 4.73 -33.56
CA ASP A 14 8.05 5.92 -34.23
C ASP A 14 7.71 6.94 -33.14
N GLY A 15 8.49 8.02 -33.08
CA GLY A 15 8.51 8.98 -31.97
C GLY A 15 7.29 9.88 -31.88
N GLU A 16 6.14 9.33 -31.56
CA GLU A 16 4.95 10.08 -31.16
C GLU A 16 4.55 9.69 -29.74
N ALA A 17 4.45 10.70 -28.86
CA ALA A 17 3.93 10.55 -27.51
C ALA A 17 2.40 10.65 -27.60
N GLU A 18 1.70 9.53 -27.45
CA GLU A 18 0.26 9.56 -27.20
C GLU A 18 0.02 9.92 -25.72
N GLU A 19 -0.67 11.04 -25.50
CA GLU A 19 -1.31 11.40 -24.24
C GLU A 19 -2.39 10.35 -23.93
N ILE A 20 -2.12 9.49 -22.95
CA ILE A 20 -3.13 8.65 -22.31
C ILE A 20 -3.36 9.24 -20.92
N ASP A 21 -4.27 10.22 -20.80
CA ASP A 21 -4.61 10.77 -19.48
C ASP A 21 -6.10 11.13 -19.27
N GLU A 22 -7.02 10.65 -20.11
CA GLU A 22 -8.44 11.05 -20.01
C GLU A 22 -9.42 9.98 -19.48
N PHE A 23 -8.96 8.77 -19.13
CA PHE A 23 -9.89 7.69 -18.73
C PHE A 23 -10.08 7.49 -17.22
N LEU A 24 -9.21 8.07 -16.36
CA LEU A 24 -9.29 7.88 -14.90
C LEU A 24 -9.91 9.05 -14.12
N ALA A 25 -10.21 10.17 -14.77
CA ALA A 25 -10.80 11.34 -14.11
C ALA A 25 -12.33 11.24 -13.91
N ASP A 26 -13.04 10.48 -14.75
CA ASP A 26 -14.51 10.48 -14.77
C ASP A 26 -15.18 9.54 -13.74
N SER A 27 -14.42 8.64 -13.11
CA SER A 27 -15.01 7.67 -12.17
C SER A 27 -15.31 8.21 -10.77
N TYR A 28 -14.96 9.47 -10.46
CA TYR A 28 -15.19 10.08 -9.13
C TYR A 28 -16.22 11.23 -9.11
N GLY A 29 -16.94 11.47 -10.22
CA GLY A 29 -17.82 12.63 -10.40
C GLY A 29 -19.33 12.38 -10.43
N GLY A 30 -19.83 11.21 -10.01
CA GLY A 30 -21.24 10.84 -10.10
C GLY A 30 -22.17 11.64 -9.16
N LYS A 31 -22.61 12.83 -9.58
CA LYS A 31 -23.72 13.57 -8.95
C LYS A 31 -25.04 12.81 -9.12
N VAL A 32 -25.52 12.19 -8.04
CA VAL A 32 -26.92 11.75 -7.93
C VAL A 32 -27.77 13.01 -7.78
N ARG A 33 -28.49 13.39 -8.85
CA ARG A 33 -29.53 14.41 -8.81
C ARG A 33 -30.87 13.72 -8.55
N ASP A 34 -31.34 13.80 -7.31
CA ASP A 34 -32.74 13.54 -6.99
C ASP A 34 -33.62 14.69 -7.45
N THR A 35 -34.68 14.31 -8.15
CA THR A 35 -35.70 15.20 -8.71
C THR A 35 -36.94 15.09 -7.84
N VAL A 36 -37.23 16.08 -6.99
CA VAL A 36 -38.59 16.30 -6.48
C VAL A 36 -38.86 17.79 -6.38
N ALA A 37 -39.72 18.27 -7.27
CA ALA A 37 -40.35 19.58 -7.18
C ALA A 37 -41.68 19.44 -6.42
N ALA A 38 -41.87 20.22 -5.36
CA ALA A 38 -43.19 20.60 -4.87
C ALA A 38 -43.12 22.00 -4.24
N LYS A 39 -43.96 22.89 -4.80
CA LYS A 39 -44.20 24.26 -4.34
C LYS A 39 -44.94 24.27 -3.01
N SER A 40 -44.59 25.20 -2.13
CA SER A 40 -45.57 25.92 -1.31
C SER A 40 -45.00 27.29 -0.91
N GLU A 41 -45.67 28.34 -1.36
CA GLU A 41 -45.50 29.72 -0.91
C GLU A 41 -46.08 29.88 0.50
N GLY A 42 -45.39 30.65 1.35
CA GLY A 42 -45.88 30.99 2.68
C GLY A 42 -44.84 31.80 3.45
N GLY A 43 -45.02 33.12 3.48
CA GLY A 43 -44.13 34.03 4.20
C GLY A 43 -44.23 33.92 5.72
N ASN A 44 -43.12 34.25 6.38
CA ASN A 44 -43.15 34.89 7.70
C ASN A 44 -41.81 35.55 8.00
N GLU A 45 -41.87 36.86 8.28
CA GLU A 45 -40.79 37.65 8.85
C GLU A 45 -40.47 37.13 10.25
N ARG A 46 -39.27 36.55 10.46
CA ARG A 46 -38.68 36.38 11.79
C ARG A 46 -37.17 36.58 11.76
N GLU A 47 -36.77 37.59 12.53
CA GLU A 47 -35.55 37.76 13.32
C GLU A 47 -34.28 37.05 12.84
N LYS A 48 -33.35 37.87 12.33
CA LYS A 48 -31.93 37.53 12.15
C LYS A 48 -31.28 37.26 13.51
N ILE A 49 -31.18 35.99 13.87
CA ILE A 49 -30.16 35.50 14.80
C ILE A 49 -29.05 34.90 13.93
N SER A 50 -27.95 35.61 13.82
CA SER A 50 -26.75 35.18 13.10
C SER A 50 -26.03 34.09 13.90
N ASN A 51 -26.43 32.84 13.71
CA ASN A 51 -25.57 31.70 13.98
C ASN A 51 -24.67 31.52 12.75
N ASP A 52 -23.52 32.16 12.80
CA ASP A 52 -22.42 31.99 11.85
C ASP A 52 -21.71 30.66 12.16
N GLU A 53 -22.45 29.55 12.02
CA GLU A 53 -21.87 28.22 11.88
C GLU A 53 -21.39 28.10 10.45
N GLY A 54 -20.18 28.63 10.20
CA GLY A 54 -19.53 28.53 8.92
C GLY A 54 -19.52 27.09 8.43
N GLU A 55 -20.25 26.83 7.34
CA GLU A 55 -20.07 25.67 6.49
C GLU A 55 -18.58 25.57 6.16
N TRP A 56 -17.88 24.67 6.85
CA TRP A 56 -16.58 24.24 6.39
C TRP A 56 -16.85 23.43 5.13
N GLU A 57 -16.78 24.10 3.98
CA GLU A 57 -16.71 23.41 2.69
C GLU A 57 -15.67 22.31 2.84
N SER A 58 -16.13 21.06 2.75
CA SER A 58 -15.35 19.84 2.90
C SER A 58 -14.45 19.62 1.68
N GLY A 59 -13.78 20.67 1.23
CA GLY A 59 -12.66 20.58 0.33
C GLY A 59 -11.63 19.66 0.99
N SER A 60 -11.46 18.48 0.42
CA SER A 60 -10.47 17.51 0.84
C SER A 60 -9.11 18.20 0.82
N LYS A 61 -8.63 18.64 1.99
CA LYS A 61 -7.27 19.20 2.08
C LYS A 61 -6.34 18.13 1.52
N PRO A 62 -5.52 18.46 0.50
CA PRO A 62 -4.66 17.49 -0.12
C PRO A 62 -3.85 16.79 0.97
N SER A 63 -3.76 15.47 0.87
CA SER A 63 -2.89 14.66 1.72
C SER A 63 -1.58 15.42 1.89
N THR A 64 -1.25 15.77 3.13
CA THR A 64 -0.12 16.65 3.44
C THR A 64 1.22 15.97 3.17
N TYR A 65 1.20 14.78 2.57
CA TYR A 65 2.35 13.98 2.22
C TYR A 65 2.14 13.37 0.83
N GLY A 66 3.22 13.30 0.06
CA GLY A 66 3.23 12.64 -1.23
C GLY A 66 2.88 11.16 -1.05
N GLU A 67 1.72 10.75 -1.56
CA GLU A 67 1.30 9.35 -1.53
C GLU A 67 2.22 8.55 -2.45
N VAL A 68 2.57 7.32 -2.07
CA VAL A 68 3.29 6.41 -2.97
C VAL A 68 2.39 6.15 -4.19
N THR A 69 2.89 6.45 -5.40
CA THR A 69 2.12 6.22 -6.64
C THR A 69 2.07 4.73 -6.95
N THR A 70 1.29 4.31 -7.94
CA THR A 70 1.31 2.92 -8.42
C THR A 70 2.72 2.50 -8.85
N ILE A 71 3.41 3.34 -9.64
CA ILE A 71 4.81 3.08 -10.04
C ILE A 71 5.72 3.02 -8.80
N GLY A 72 5.55 3.94 -7.86
CA GLY A 72 6.28 3.94 -6.59
C GLY A 72 6.06 2.67 -5.77
N GLY A 73 4.83 2.15 -5.75
CA GLY A 73 4.50 0.90 -5.07
C GLY A 73 5.31 -0.26 -5.65
N ARG A 74 5.37 -0.38 -6.98
CA ARG A 74 6.17 -1.41 -7.64
C ARG A 74 7.66 -1.28 -7.36
N GLN A 75 8.18 -0.05 -7.45
CA GLN A 75 9.57 0.23 -7.08
C GLN A 75 9.85 -0.17 -5.64
N LEU A 76 8.94 0.16 -4.72
CA LEU A 76 9.06 -0.18 -3.31
C LEU A 76 9.06 -1.69 -3.10
N PHE A 77 8.11 -2.41 -3.72
CA PHE A 77 8.00 -3.86 -3.59
C PHE A 77 9.23 -4.58 -4.16
N ASP A 78 9.76 -4.10 -5.29
CA ASP A 78 10.98 -4.62 -5.89
C ASP A 78 12.20 -4.42 -4.98
N VAL A 79 12.44 -3.19 -4.51
CA VAL A 79 13.58 -2.95 -3.60
C VAL A 79 13.41 -3.65 -2.26
N MET A 80 12.18 -3.90 -1.82
CA MET A 80 11.93 -4.71 -0.62
C MET A 80 12.11 -6.21 -0.87
N GLY A 81 12.28 -6.65 -2.12
CA GLY A 81 12.43 -8.06 -2.48
C GLY A 81 11.11 -8.84 -2.46
N LEU A 82 9.96 -8.17 -2.45
CA LEU A 82 8.65 -8.80 -2.38
C LEU A 82 8.33 -9.62 -3.64
N TYR A 83 8.88 -9.26 -4.81
CA TYR A 83 8.74 -10.02 -6.06
C TYR A 83 9.73 -11.17 -6.22
N ASN A 84 10.80 -11.23 -5.41
CA ASN A 84 11.85 -12.24 -5.58
C ASN A 84 11.32 -13.60 -5.15
N VAL A 85 10.75 -14.33 -6.10
CA VAL A 85 10.15 -15.64 -5.94
C VAL A 85 11.11 -16.63 -6.62
N GLY A 86 12.05 -17.22 -5.87
CA GLY A 86 12.68 -18.46 -6.33
C GLY A 86 14.20 -18.63 -6.25
N ASP A 87 15.00 -17.68 -5.75
CA ASP A 87 16.46 -17.88 -5.67
C ASP A 87 16.98 -18.28 -4.28
N ASP A 88 16.12 -18.35 -3.27
CA ASP A 88 16.50 -18.77 -1.91
C ASP A 88 16.51 -20.30 -1.75
N ASP A 89 17.17 -21.00 -2.67
CA ASP A 89 17.49 -22.44 -2.54
C ASP A 89 18.50 -22.68 -1.40
N ASN A 90 19.08 -21.62 -0.84
CA ASN A 90 20.02 -21.66 0.29
C ASN A 90 19.37 -21.60 1.68
N GLY A 91 18.16 -22.11 1.82
CA GLY A 91 17.63 -22.50 3.14
C GLY A 91 16.97 -21.39 3.94
N SER A 92 16.14 -20.54 3.29
CA SER A 92 15.17 -19.75 4.06
C SER A 92 14.25 -20.71 4.82
N ARG A 93 14.49 -20.83 6.13
CA ARG A 93 14.03 -21.93 7.00
C ARG A 93 12.51 -21.96 7.22
N ASN A 94 11.79 -20.92 6.82
CA ASN A 94 10.37 -20.82 7.06
C ASN A 94 9.65 -20.61 5.73
N GLY A 95 9.16 -21.69 5.12
CA GLY A 95 8.21 -21.64 3.99
C GLY A 95 6.86 -20.98 4.33
N GLY A 96 6.81 -20.15 5.37
CA GLY A 96 5.69 -19.28 5.71
C GLY A 96 5.82 -18.00 4.91
N GLY A 97 5.06 -17.88 3.82
CA GLY A 97 5.14 -16.76 2.88
C GLY A 97 5.10 -15.36 3.51
N ARG A 98 5.40 -14.36 2.68
CA ARG A 98 5.69 -12.99 3.14
C ARG A 98 4.47 -12.30 3.72
N VAL A 99 4.70 -11.51 4.76
CA VAL A 99 3.71 -10.63 5.39
C VAL A 99 4.20 -9.19 5.33
N PHE A 100 3.44 -8.35 4.64
CA PHE A 100 3.72 -6.93 4.43
C PHE A 100 2.86 -6.07 5.34
N TYR A 101 3.47 -5.06 5.95
CA TYR A 101 2.80 -4.03 6.74
C TYR A 101 3.12 -2.62 6.23
N ASP A 102 2.11 -1.77 6.19
CA ASP A 102 2.24 -0.32 5.94
C ASP A 102 1.83 0.44 7.21
N LEU A 103 2.80 1.10 7.86
CA LEU A 103 2.60 1.82 9.12
C LEU A 103 2.28 3.30 8.86
N GLY A 104 1.03 3.69 9.14
CA GLY A 104 0.47 4.97 8.71
C GLY A 104 -0.14 4.86 7.31
N SER A 105 -0.93 3.81 7.06
CA SER A 105 -1.39 3.42 5.72
C SER A 105 -2.36 4.39 5.06
N GLY A 106 -2.84 5.41 5.77
CA GLY A 106 -3.80 6.37 5.25
C GLY A 106 -5.08 5.69 4.79
N THR A 107 -5.45 5.89 3.53
CA THR A 107 -6.63 5.26 2.90
C THR A 107 -6.35 3.86 2.35
N GLY A 108 -5.20 3.27 2.66
CA GLY A 108 -4.92 1.86 2.38
C GLY A 108 -4.54 1.53 0.94
N LYS A 109 -4.29 2.52 0.08
CA LYS A 109 -3.96 2.32 -1.35
C LYS A 109 -2.76 1.40 -1.55
N LEU A 110 -1.66 1.62 -0.82
CA LEU A 110 -0.45 0.80 -0.94
C LEU A 110 -0.67 -0.63 -0.45
N VAL A 111 -1.46 -0.81 0.62
CA VAL A 111 -1.84 -2.11 1.17
C VAL A 111 -2.67 -2.91 0.16
N ALA A 112 -3.68 -2.27 -0.43
CA ALA A 112 -4.50 -2.84 -1.48
C ALA A 112 -3.66 -3.20 -2.72
N HIS A 113 -2.76 -2.32 -3.12
CA HIS A 113 -1.85 -2.53 -4.24
C HIS A 113 -0.95 -3.76 -4.01
N ALA A 114 -0.34 -3.89 -2.83
CA ALA A 114 0.46 -5.07 -2.47
C ALA A 114 -0.38 -6.37 -2.49
N ALA A 115 -1.60 -6.32 -1.95
CA ALA A 115 -2.49 -7.49 -1.89
C ALA A 115 -2.95 -7.97 -3.27
N MET A 116 -3.12 -7.05 -4.22
CA MET A 116 -3.56 -7.37 -5.58
C MET A 116 -2.41 -7.69 -6.52
N GLU A 117 -1.22 -7.10 -6.33
CA GLU A 117 -0.12 -7.29 -7.27
C GLU A 117 0.78 -8.48 -6.88
N ILE A 118 1.00 -8.72 -5.58
CA ILE A 118 1.92 -9.76 -5.10
C ILE A 118 1.15 -11.05 -4.79
N ILE A 119 0.45 -11.58 -5.79
CA ILE A 119 -0.39 -12.77 -5.65
C ILE A 119 0.49 -14.03 -5.57
N PRO A 120 0.21 -14.98 -4.67
CA PRO A 120 0.86 -16.30 -4.71
C PRO A 120 0.61 -16.98 -6.06
N MET A 121 1.63 -17.54 -6.71
CA MET A 121 1.46 -18.18 -8.01
C MET A 121 0.72 -19.54 -7.94
N SER A 122 0.69 -20.21 -6.78
CA SER A 122 -0.04 -21.47 -6.58
C SER A 122 -0.59 -21.56 -5.15
N SER A 123 -1.62 -22.39 -4.94
CA SER A 123 -2.17 -22.70 -3.61
C SER A 123 -1.17 -23.45 -2.72
N SER A 124 -0.23 -24.16 -3.33
CA SER A 124 0.85 -24.91 -2.66
C SER A 124 2.16 -24.13 -2.62
N SER A 125 2.20 -22.96 -3.25
CA SER A 125 3.38 -22.11 -3.30
C SER A 125 3.53 -21.36 -2.00
N SER A 126 4.61 -21.66 -1.27
CA SER A 126 5.12 -20.79 -0.19
C SER A 126 5.53 -19.41 -0.70
N TYR A 127 5.61 -19.23 -2.02
CA TYR A 127 5.95 -17.97 -2.66
C TYR A 127 4.73 -17.08 -2.85
N GLY A 128 4.87 -15.80 -2.49
CA GLY A 128 3.86 -14.78 -2.61
C GLY A 128 3.57 -14.09 -1.29
N LEU A 129 2.70 -13.08 -1.35
CA LEU A 129 2.27 -12.35 -0.16
C LEU A 129 1.13 -13.12 0.52
N LYS A 130 1.38 -13.58 1.74
CA LYS A 130 0.38 -14.21 2.60
C LYS A 130 -0.64 -13.19 3.11
N LYS A 131 -0.16 -12.00 3.49
CA LYS A 131 -0.96 -10.94 4.10
C LYS A 131 -0.36 -9.56 3.77
N SER A 132 -1.23 -8.60 3.48
CA SER A 132 -0.92 -7.18 3.39
C SER A 132 -1.72 -6.44 4.47
N SER A 133 -1.08 -5.72 5.37
CA SER A 133 -1.77 -5.08 6.50
C SER A 133 -1.49 -3.58 6.59
N GLY A 134 -2.54 -2.76 6.62
CA GLY A 134 -2.45 -1.33 6.86
C GLY A 134 -2.78 -0.97 8.30
N ILE A 135 -1.89 -0.24 8.98
CA ILE A 135 -2.13 0.30 10.31
C ILE A 135 -2.34 1.80 10.19
N GLU A 136 -3.49 2.30 10.63
CA GLU A 136 -3.83 3.71 10.55
C GLU A 136 -4.35 4.23 11.88
N LEU A 137 -3.82 5.37 12.33
CA LEU A 137 -4.20 6.00 13.60
C LEU A 137 -5.49 6.84 13.45
N SER A 138 -5.71 7.47 12.30
CA SER A 138 -6.91 8.26 12.05
C SER A 138 -8.11 7.37 11.72
N ASN A 139 -9.13 7.39 12.58
CA ASN A 139 -10.36 6.61 12.36
C ASN A 139 -11.00 6.90 11.00
N SER A 140 -11.09 8.16 10.58
CA SER A 140 -11.71 8.51 9.30
C SER A 140 -10.93 7.97 8.09
N ARG A 141 -9.59 7.97 8.16
CA ARG A 141 -8.75 7.39 7.10
C ARG A 141 -8.84 5.86 7.06
N HIS A 142 -8.91 5.24 8.23
CA HIS A 142 -9.14 3.82 8.37
C HIS A 142 -10.50 3.38 7.79
N GLU A 143 -11.59 4.10 8.10
CA GLU A 143 -12.92 3.84 7.54
C GLU A 143 -12.93 3.98 6.01
N MET A 144 -12.25 5.02 5.47
CA MET A 144 -12.06 5.17 4.03
C MET A 144 -11.29 4.00 3.42
N ALA A 145 -10.29 3.46 4.10
CA ALA A 145 -9.54 2.30 3.64
C ALA A 145 -10.42 1.03 3.57
N ILE A 146 -11.19 0.76 4.62
CA ILE A 146 -12.12 -0.38 4.65
C ILE A 146 -13.17 -0.26 3.55
N SER A 147 -13.79 0.92 3.44
CA SER A 147 -14.84 1.17 2.44
C SER A 147 -14.30 1.04 1.01
N SER A 148 -13.14 1.66 0.73
CA SER A 148 -12.51 1.62 -0.58
C SER A 148 -12.09 0.21 -0.98
N TRP A 149 -11.52 -0.56 -0.04
CA TRP A 149 -11.17 -1.96 -0.27
C TRP A 149 -12.41 -2.83 -0.51
N SER A 150 -13.45 -2.68 0.29
CA SER A 150 -14.69 -3.45 0.14
C SER A 150 -15.36 -3.17 -1.22
N ASN A 151 -15.39 -1.90 -1.63
CA ASN A 151 -15.93 -1.50 -2.92
C ASN A 151 -15.14 -2.09 -4.09
N LEU A 152 -13.81 -2.06 -4.01
CA LEU A 152 -12.91 -2.65 -5.01
C LEU A 152 -13.09 -4.16 -5.13
N VAL A 153 -13.14 -4.86 -4.00
CA VAL A 153 -13.37 -6.31 -3.98
C VAL A 153 -14.75 -6.64 -4.56
N ASN A 154 -15.78 -5.88 -4.20
CA ASN A 154 -17.13 -6.06 -4.74
C ASN A 154 -17.19 -5.79 -6.26
N SER A 155 -16.52 -4.75 -6.76
CA SER A 155 -16.49 -4.47 -8.19
C SER A 155 -15.80 -5.58 -8.97
N LEU A 156 -14.69 -6.11 -8.44
CA LEU A 156 -13.99 -7.26 -9.03
C LEU A 156 -14.91 -8.50 -9.07
N TYR A 157 -15.67 -8.77 -8.00
CA TYR A 157 -16.62 -9.88 -8.00
C TYR A 157 -17.74 -9.72 -9.04
N ILE A 158 -18.27 -8.50 -9.21
CA ILE A 158 -19.32 -8.23 -10.20
C ILE A 158 -18.77 -8.44 -11.61
N GLU A 159 -17.63 -7.83 -11.93
CA GLU A 159 -16.98 -7.98 -13.24
C GLU A 159 -16.77 -9.46 -13.58
N LEU A 160 -16.22 -10.20 -12.62
CA LEU A 160 -15.97 -11.63 -12.71
C LEU A 160 -17.23 -12.46 -12.95
N ALA A 161 -18.33 -12.14 -12.25
CA ALA A 161 -19.61 -12.80 -12.45
C ALA A 161 -20.20 -12.53 -13.85
N THR A 162 -20.01 -11.32 -14.38
CA THR A 162 -20.49 -10.95 -15.72
C THR A 162 -19.68 -11.58 -16.86
N THR A 163 -18.38 -11.86 -16.66
CA THR A 163 -17.55 -12.50 -17.68
C THR A 163 -17.82 -14.00 -17.81
N THR A 164 -18.05 -14.72 -16.69
CA THR A 164 -18.23 -16.18 -16.72
C THR A 164 -19.54 -16.63 -17.37
N THR A 165 -20.61 -15.83 -17.32
CA THR A 165 -21.89 -16.19 -17.96
C THR A 165 -21.82 -16.24 -19.49
N LEU A 166 -20.72 -15.77 -20.09
CA LEU A 166 -20.51 -15.76 -21.53
C LEU A 166 -19.64 -16.90 -22.06
N SER A 167 -18.97 -17.68 -21.19
CA SER A 167 -18.07 -18.76 -21.61
C SER A 167 -18.66 -20.15 -21.34
N ASP A 168 -19.59 -20.58 -22.19
CA ASP A 168 -20.28 -21.89 -22.13
C ASP A 168 -19.40 -23.07 -22.63
N THR A 169 -18.07 -22.99 -22.43
CA THR A 169 -17.10 -23.93 -23.00
C THR A 169 -16.51 -24.85 -21.94
N THR A 170 -16.91 -26.12 -22.04
CA THR A 170 -16.65 -27.30 -21.21
C THR A 170 -15.19 -27.78 -21.13
N LYS A 171 -14.20 -26.89 -20.95
CA LYS A 171 -12.78 -27.30 -20.89
C LYS A 171 -12.12 -26.99 -19.54
N GLU A 172 -11.78 -28.09 -18.88
CA GLU A 172 -10.86 -28.36 -17.75
C GLU A 172 -10.51 -27.22 -16.77
N GLU A 173 -10.80 -27.48 -15.49
CA GLU A 173 -11.05 -26.54 -14.39
C GLU A 173 -9.81 -25.98 -13.65
N ASP A 174 -8.58 -26.38 -13.98
CA ASP A 174 -7.45 -26.17 -13.04
C ASP A 174 -6.64 -24.87 -13.23
N ASP A 175 -6.75 -24.17 -14.37
CA ASP A 175 -5.89 -23.01 -14.69
C ASP A 175 -6.66 -21.73 -15.06
N ASP A 176 -7.91 -21.56 -14.60
CA ASP A 176 -8.64 -20.31 -14.83
C ASP A 176 -8.09 -19.18 -13.92
N PRO A 177 -7.44 -18.13 -14.46
CA PRO A 177 -6.93 -17.01 -13.66
C PRO A 177 -8.04 -16.29 -12.90
N LEU A 178 -9.27 -16.32 -13.43
CA LEU A 178 -10.45 -15.77 -12.80
C LEU A 178 -10.90 -16.63 -11.62
N LEU A 179 -10.76 -17.96 -11.73
CA LEU A 179 -10.95 -18.88 -10.60
C LEU A 179 -9.89 -18.66 -9.52
N MET A 180 -8.65 -18.29 -9.87
CA MET A 180 -7.65 -17.88 -8.86
C MET A 180 -8.10 -16.64 -8.10
N ILE A 181 -8.67 -15.62 -8.76
CA ILE A 181 -9.22 -14.44 -8.05
C ILE A 181 -10.44 -14.84 -7.20
N ARG A 182 -11.32 -15.74 -7.70
CA ARG A 182 -12.48 -16.25 -6.93
C ARG A 182 -12.08 -17.04 -5.70
N THR A 183 -11.06 -17.86 -5.80
CA THR A 183 -10.66 -18.83 -4.77
C THR A 183 -9.60 -18.27 -3.84
N LYS A 184 -8.77 -17.34 -4.31
CA LYS A 184 -7.76 -16.68 -3.48
C LYS A 184 -8.37 -15.49 -2.78
N LYS A 185 -8.50 -15.66 -1.48
CA LYS A 185 -8.78 -14.58 -0.55
C LYS A 185 -7.68 -13.52 -0.69
N LEU A 186 -7.99 -12.40 -1.33
CA LEU A 186 -7.14 -11.21 -1.29
C LEU A 186 -6.98 -10.82 0.18
N ASN A 187 -5.77 -10.98 0.72
CA ASN A 187 -5.52 -10.89 2.16
C ASN A 187 -5.05 -9.49 2.56
N ALA A 188 -5.81 -8.46 2.17
CA ALA A 188 -5.64 -7.12 2.73
C ALA A 188 -6.38 -7.02 4.08
N VAL A 189 -5.70 -6.52 5.10
CA VAL A 189 -6.23 -6.30 6.44
C VAL A 189 -6.00 -4.83 6.81
N PHE A 190 -7.00 -4.18 7.39
CA PHE A 190 -6.88 -2.82 7.88
C PHE A 190 -7.11 -2.81 9.39
N VAL A 191 -6.24 -2.14 10.13
CA VAL A 191 -6.29 -2.06 11.58
C VAL A 191 -6.29 -0.60 11.99
N HIS A 192 -7.28 -0.20 12.78
CA HIS A 192 -7.31 1.10 13.43
C HIS A 192 -6.50 1.04 14.72
N GLY A 193 -5.47 1.88 14.84
CA GLY A 193 -4.69 1.99 16.07
C GLY A 193 -3.28 2.52 15.86
N SER A 194 -2.58 2.66 16.98
CA SER A 194 -1.16 3.01 16.98
C SER A 194 -0.33 1.78 16.59
N PHE A 195 0.59 1.94 15.63
CA PHE A 195 1.54 0.89 15.28
C PHE A 195 2.49 0.54 16.45
N LEU A 196 2.60 1.37 17.49
CA LEU A 196 3.34 1.05 18.71
C LEU A 196 2.59 0.05 19.61
N ASP A 197 1.28 -0.11 19.43
CA ASP A 197 0.45 -0.99 20.27
C ASP A 197 -0.02 -2.25 19.53
N VAL A 198 -0.13 -2.20 18.19
CA VAL A 198 -0.54 -3.35 17.36
C VAL A 198 0.50 -4.48 17.38
N ASP A 199 0.05 -5.73 17.39
CA ASP A 199 0.92 -6.89 17.22
C ASP A 199 1.49 -6.98 15.79
N LEU A 200 2.82 -6.99 15.70
CA LEU A 200 3.59 -7.07 14.45
C LEU A 200 4.48 -8.33 14.42
N SER A 201 4.23 -9.31 15.29
CA SER A 201 5.09 -10.48 15.47
C SER A 201 5.21 -11.37 14.22
N ASP A 202 4.22 -11.32 13.32
CA ASP A 202 4.25 -12.04 12.05
C ASP A 202 4.75 -11.19 10.87
N ALA A 203 5.15 -9.94 11.10
CA ALA A 203 5.67 -9.07 10.06
C ALA A 203 7.02 -9.57 9.53
N THR A 204 7.13 -9.64 8.21
CA THR A 204 8.40 -9.93 7.50
C THR A 204 8.93 -8.69 6.78
N HIS A 205 8.00 -7.87 6.26
CA HIS A 205 8.30 -6.69 5.47
C HIS A 205 7.48 -5.53 6.03
N ILE A 206 8.14 -4.42 6.34
CA ILE A 206 7.47 -3.23 6.90
C ILE A 206 7.86 -2.01 6.08
N PHE A 207 6.87 -1.24 5.65
CA PHE A 207 7.05 0.10 5.11
C PHE A 207 6.53 1.16 6.09
N VAL A 208 7.24 2.30 6.17
CA VAL A 208 6.90 3.43 7.03
C VAL A 208 7.07 4.75 6.26
N ALA A 209 5.96 5.46 6.05
CA ALA A 209 5.97 6.81 5.49
C ALA A 209 6.42 7.85 6.53
N SER A 210 7.67 7.75 7.00
CA SER A 210 8.17 8.40 8.21
C SER A 210 8.53 9.89 8.10
N LEU A 211 8.15 10.59 7.02
CA LEU A 211 8.54 11.99 6.77
C LEU A 211 8.20 12.94 7.92
N CYS A 212 7.07 12.74 8.58
CA CYS A 212 6.59 13.59 9.68
C CYS A 212 6.79 13.02 11.08
N MET A 213 7.43 11.85 11.20
CA MET A 213 7.65 11.23 12.49
C MET A 213 8.82 11.89 13.21
N SER A 214 8.72 12.12 14.52
CA SER A 214 9.87 12.60 15.31
C SER A 214 10.97 11.54 15.35
N SER A 215 12.22 11.96 15.55
CA SER A 215 13.35 11.02 15.69
C SER A 215 13.16 10.10 16.90
N GLU A 216 12.50 10.58 17.96
CA GLU A 216 12.11 9.76 19.13
C GLU A 216 11.09 8.68 18.76
N LEU A 217 10.05 9.02 17.99
CA LEU A 217 9.05 8.05 17.55
C LEU A 217 9.67 6.97 16.65
N LEU A 218 10.56 7.37 15.73
CA LEU A 218 11.29 6.41 14.88
C LEU A 218 12.20 5.50 15.69
N LEU A 219 12.83 6.03 16.75
CA LEU A 219 13.65 5.23 17.65
C LEU A 219 12.81 4.22 18.45
N ASN A 220 11.67 4.64 18.99
CA ASN A 220 10.73 3.75 19.68
C ASN A 220 10.20 2.66 18.74
N LEU A 221 9.91 3.01 17.48
CA LEU A 221 9.54 2.04 16.47
C LEU A 221 10.66 1.04 16.21
N ALA A 222 11.91 1.49 15.99
CA ALA A 222 13.04 0.60 15.79
C ALA A 222 13.22 -0.38 16.97
N GLN A 223 13.12 0.12 18.21
CA GLN A 223 13.20 -0.71 19.41
C GLN A 223 12.08 -1.76 19.47
N LYS A 224 10.84 -1.37 19.15
CA LYS A 224 9.71 -2.29 19.05
C LYS A 224 9.97 -3.38 18.01
N LEU A 225 10.37 -2.99 16.80
CA LEU A 225 10.61 -3.93 15.70
C LEU A 225 11.69 -4.96 16.07
N ALA A 226 12.80 -4.49 16.64
CA ALA A 226 13.89 -5.36 17.07
C ALA A 226 13.51 -6.33 18.21
N THR A 227 12.55 -5.95 19.04
CA THR A 227 12.14 -6.74 20.22
C THR A 227 11.02 -7.74 19.90
N TYR A 228 10.04 -7.32 19.09
CA TYR A 228 8.77 -8.03 18.97
C TYR A 228 8.52 -8.62 17.57
N CYS A 229 9.39 -8.39 16.59
CA CYS A 229 9.22 -8.89 15.22
C CYS A 229 10.32 -9.91 14.87
N PRO A 230 10.27 -11.15 15.39
CA PRO A 230 11.33 -12.14 15.22
C PRO A 230 11.52 -12.60 13.78
N ASN A 231 10.50 -12.42 12.93
CA ASN A 231 10.50 -12.82 11.52
C ASN A 231 10.78 -11.65 10.58
N LEU A 232 11.18 -10.49 11.10
CA LEU A 232 11.38 -9.30 10.30
C LEU A 232 12.64 -9.44 9.42
N GLU A 233 12.44 -9.32 8.12
CA GLU A 233 13.49 -9.44 7.10
C GLU A 233 13.86 -8.07 6.53
N VAL A 234 12.85 -7.24 6.22
CA VAL A 234 13.06 -5.95 5.56
C VAL A 234 12.23 -4.84 6.18
N VAL A 235 12.86 -3.69 6.40
CA VAL A 235 12.18 -2.44 6.77
C VAL A 235 12.55 -1.36 5.77
N ALA A 236 11.54 -0.66 5.24
CA ALA A 236 11.71 0.50 4.37
C ALA A 236 11.12 1.74 5.05
N THR A 237 11.90 2.82 5.16
CA THR A 237 11.48 4.07 5.80
C THR A 237 11.86 5.29 4.98
N MET A 238 10.99 6.32 4.88
CA MET A 238 11.31 7.55 4.14
C MET A 238 12.33 8.47 4.87
N ARG A 239 12.51 8.27 6.17
CA ARG A 239 13.59 8.85 6.99
C ARG A 239 14.37 7.74 7.68
N PRO A 240 15.70 7.86 7.79
CA PRO A 240 16.51 6.84 8.46
C PRO A 240 16.21 6.78 9.96
N PHE A 241 16.42 5.62 10.58
CA PHE A 241 16.38 5.49 12.05
C PHE A 241 17.50 6.27 12.73
N GLN A 242 18.63 6.45 12.03
CA GLN A 242 19.74 7.29 12.47
C GLN A 242 19.57 8.72 11.97
N ASP A 243 19.48 9.67 12.89
CA ASP A 243 19.69 11.09 12.58
C ASP A 243 21.18 11.44 12.72
N ARG A 244 21.68 12.41 11.95
CA ARG A 244 23.09 12.88 12.02
C ARG A 244 23.47 13.39 13.41
N ASN A 245 22.48 13.81 14.20
CA ASN A 245 22.67 14.37 15.54
C ASN A 245 22.53 13.33 16.67
N ASN A 246 22.08 12.11 16.37
CA ASN A 246 21.83 11.10 17.40
C ASN A 246 23.02 10.14 17.53
N SER A 247 23.36 9.79 18.78
CA SER A 247 24.35 8.73 19.02
C SER A 247 23.85 7.42 18.42
N ILE A 248 24.74 6.74 17.69
CA ILE A 248 24.51 5.41 17.11
C ILE A 248 24.20 4.35 18.18
N ASP A 249 24.55 4.64 19.45
CA ASP A 249 24.39 3.72 20.58
C ASP A 249 22.92 3.37 20.86
N HIS A 250 21.99 4.26 20.51
CA HIS A 250 20.57 4.06 20.78
C HIS A 250 19.85 3.18 19.75
N ILE A 251 20.43 3.01 18.54
CA ILE A 251 19.81 2.19 17.49
C ILE A 251 19.98 0.71 17.86
N PRO A 252 18.92 -0.12 17.84
CA PRO A 252 19.07 -1.54 18.15
C PRO A 252 20.14 -2.22 17.27
N THR A 253 20.91 -3.14 17.86
CA THR A 253 21.99 -3.87 17.17
C THR A 253 21.54 -4.49 15.86
N MET A 254 20.31 -4.99 15.80
CA MET A 254 19.68 -5.55 14.59
C MET A 254 19.76 -4.59 13.39
N PHE A 255 19.44 -3.31 13.59
CA PHE A 255 19.49 -2.29 12.53
C PHE A 255 20.90 -1.76 12.26
N ARG A 256 21.79 -1.78 13.26
CA ARG A 256 23.21 -1.45 13.05
C ARG A 256 23.93 -2.49 12.18
N ASN A 257 23.54 -3.76 12.30
CA ASN A 257 24.12 -4.88 11.56
C ASN A 257 23.40 -5.16 10.23
N ALA A 258 22.30 -4.45 9.96
CA ALA A 258 21.53 -4.58 8.74
C ALA A 258 22.33 -4.12 7.51
N VAL A 259 22.06 -4.71 6.36
CA VAL A 259 22.48 -4.13 5.08
C VAL A 259 21.57 -2.93 4.82
N HIS A 260 22.16 -1.74 4.78
CA HIS A 260 21.43 -0.48 4.56
C HIS A 260 21.62 0.01 3.11
N GLU A 261 20.51 0.11 2.40
CA GLU A 261 20.43 0.60 1.01
C GLU A 261 19.58 1.88 0.96
N VAL A 262 19.81 2.68 -0.08
CA VAL A 262 18.99 3.86 -0.37
C VAL A 262 18.35 3.68 -1.75
N ALA A 263 17.03 3.66 -1.77
CA ALA A 263 16.21 3.64 -2.95
C ALA A 263 15.53 5.01 -3.15
N HIS A 264 15.02 5.24 -4.35
CA HIS A 264 14.19 6.41 -4.62
C HIS A 264 12.85 5.93 -5.17
N ILE A 265 11.78 6.23 -4.44
CA ILE A 265 10.45 5.71 -4.66
C ILE A 265 9.55 6.84 -5.15
N GLN A 266 8.85 6.64 -6.26
CA GLN A 266 7.97 7.68 -6.77
C GLN A 266 6.78 7.92 -5.83
N THR A 267 6.59 9.17 -5.48
CA THR A 267 5.41 9.67 -4.75
C THR A 267 4.69 10.74 -5.58
N THR A 268 3.45 11.07 -5.22
CA THR A 268 2.64 12.08 -5.93
C THR A 268 3.32 13.44 -6.04
N TRP A 269 4.21 13.79 -5.11
CA TRP A 269 4.97 15.05 -5.13
C TRP A 269 6.24 15.00 -5.99
N THR A 270 6.74 13.81 -6.29
CA THR A 270 7.96 13.60 -7.07
C THR A 270 7.66 13.16 -8.50
N GLN A 271 6.39 12.92 -8.82
CA GLN A 271 5.94 12.59 -10.16
C GLN A 271 6.33 13.72 -11.13
N GLY A 272 7.06 13.37 -12.20
CA GLY A 272 7.56 14.32 -13.19
C GLY A 272 8.79 15.15 -12.77
N ALA A 273 9.19 15.13 -11.49
CA ALA A 273 10.24 16.00 -10.94
C ALA A 273 11.63 15.32 -10.80
N GLY A 274 11.77 14.04 -11.14
CA GLY A 274 13.06 13.33 -11.15
C GLY A 274 13.10 12.06 -10.31
N LYS A 275 14.15 11.90 -9.49
CA LYS A 275 14.61 10.61 -8.94
C LYS A 275 13.61 9.89 -8.04
N GLY A 276 12.63 10.56 -7.44
CA GLY A 276 11.70 10.00 -6.45
C GLY A 276 12.05 10.39 -5.00
N GLN A 277 11.22 9.97 -4.06
CA GLN A 277 11.41 10.17 -2.62
C GLN A 277 12.47 9.18 -2.08
N THR A 278 13.52 9.72 -1.45
CA THR A 278 14.54 8.92 -0.77
C THR A 278 13.88 7.99 0.25
N THR A 279 14.20 6.70 0.15
CA THR A 279 13.71 5.63 1.02
C THR A 279 14.89 4.78 1.46
N HIS A 280 15.02 4.59 2.77
CA HIS A 280 16.06 3.82 3.41
C HIS A 280 15.56 2.39 3.61
N VAL A 281 16.25 1.42 3.03
CA VAL A 281 15.89 0.00 3.08
C VAL A 281 16.91 -0.73 3.95
N TYR A 282 16.45 -1.37 5.01
CA TYR A 282 17.24 -2.16 5.95
C TYR A 282 16.92 -3.63 5.74
N ARG A 283 17.89 -4.43 5.28
CA ARG A 283 17.77 -5.89 5.19
C ARG A 283 18.46 -6.53 6.39
N LEU A 284 17.70 -7.28 7.16
CA LEU A 284 18.11 -7.83 8.44
C LEU A 284 18.71 -9.21 8.21
N LYS A 285 19.86 -9.48 8.84
CA LYS A 285 20.48 -10.81 8.81
C LYS A 285 19.93 -11.63 9.98
N HIS A 286 19.38 -12.80 9.71
CA HIS A 286 19.06 -13.73 10.79
C HIS A 286 20.36 -14.34 11.34
N GLU A 287 20.63 -14.09 12.61
CA GLU A 287 21.74 -14.70 13.35
C GLU A 287 21.45 -16.20 13.50
N GLY A 288 21.88 -17.02 12.53
CA GLY A 288 21.62 -18.47 12.55
C GLY A 288 21.76 -19.23 11.24
N GLY A 289 22.06 -18.56 10.13
CA GLY A 289 22.51 -19.18 8.87
C GLY A 289 24.03 -19.09 8.75
N ASN A 290 24.74 -20.11 9.23
CA ASN A 290 26.15 -20.37 8.89
C ASN A 290 26.23 -21.04 7.53
#